data_AF-A0A972X6P8-F1
#
_entry.id   AF-A0A972X6P8-F1
#
_cell.length_a   1.000
_cell.length_b   1.000
_cell.length_c   1.000
_cell.angle_alpha   90.00
_cell.angle_beta   90.00
_cell.angle_gamma   90.00
#
_symmetry.space_group_name_H-M   'P 1'
#
loop_
_entity.id
_entity.type
_entity.pdbx_description
1 polymer ?
#
loop_
_entity_poly.entity_id
_entity_poly.type
_entity_poly.pdbx_seq_one_letter_code
_entity_poly.pdbx_strand_id
1 'polypeptide(L)'
;MATVDCRNEYGNDYSDEADGLLDDPMAVADTEHSDALRAEADGGISSVRPSIRRQRRLHRIADVRRLQGVTLRNVSRRLGVSLAVVRRQEEPDCDLRLSDLMQWQAVLEVPVAELLVEAEGQLSGPVLQRSRMVKLMKTAAAIRERTQDTMTSRVVSMLIEQILELMPELADVTAWHTVGHRRTLDDVGRTAQCVVSESVFRGLPED
;
A
#
# COMPACT_ATOMS: atom_id res chain seq x y z
N MET A 1 36.17 -3.51 -32.65
CA MET A 1 35.85 -4.19 -31.39
C MET A 1 37.04 -4.00 -30.47
N ALA A 2 36.85 -3.34 -29.34
CA ALA A 2 37.89 -3.13 -28.34
C ALA A 2 37.33 -3.62 -26.99
N THR A 3 37.90 -4.70 -26.48
CA THR A 3 37.73 -5.13 -25.09
C THR A 3 39.11 -5.03 -24.46
N VAL A 4 39.24 -4.13 -23.49
CA VAL A 4 40.40 -4.05 -22.60
C VAL A 4 39.93 -4.42 -21.20
N ASP A 5 40.76 -5.25 -20.59
CA ASP A 5 40.82 -5.77 -19.22
C ASP A 5 40.39 -4.82 -18.10
N CYS A 6 39.96 -5.44 -16.99
CA CYS A 6 40.55 -5.23 -15.66
C CYS A 6 40.22 -6.41 -14.70
N ARG A 7 41.18 -7.34 -14.59
CA ARG A 7 41.81 -7.93 -13.39
C ARG A 7 41.12 -7.82 -12.01
N ASN A 8 41.02 -8.95 -11.30
CA ASN A 8 41.30 -9.11 -9.86
C ASN A 8 41.37 -10.63 -9.54
N GLU A 9 42.56 -11.24 -9.44
CA GLU A 9 43.33 -11.48 -8.20
C GLU A 9 42.53 -12.09 -7.05
N TYR A 10 42.79 -13.37 -6.74
CA TYR A 10 43.30 -13.84 -5.44
C TYR A 10 43.59 -15.34 -5.58
N GLY A 11 44.86 -15.73 -5.42
CA GLY A 11 45.28 -17.12 -5.32
C GLY A 11 45.00 -17.67 -3.93
N ASN A 12 44.71 -18.96 -3.85
CA ASN A 12 45.32 -19.77 -2.81
C ASN A 12 45.46 -21.22 -3.31
N ASP A 13 46.68 -21.69 -3.18
CA ASP A 13 47.22 -22.98 -3.58
C ASP A 13 47.03 -23.93 -2.39
N TYR A 14 46.26 -24.99 -2.58
CA TYR A 14 46.24 -26.13 -1.66
C TYR A 14 46.04 -27.40 -2.49
N SER A 15 47.15 -27.97 -2.96
CA SER A 15 47.25 -29.41 -3.16
C SER A 15 47.65 -30.04 -1.82
N ASP A 16 46.82 -30.90 -1.27
CA ASP A 16 47.32 -32.07 -0.55
C ASP A 16 46.33 -33.22 -0.70
N GLU A 17 46.85 -34.35 -1.17
CA GLU A 17 46.12 -35.58 -1.36
C GLU A 17 46.09 -36.37 -0.05
N ALA A 18 44.94 -36.90 0.34
CA ALA A 18 44.88 -38.00 1.31
C ALA A 18 43.63 -38.85 1.10
N ASP A 19 43.90 -39.99 0.48
CA ASP A 19 43.19 -41.26 0.48
C ASP A 19 42.39 -41.63 1.75
N GLY A 20 41.37 -42.47 1.55
CA GLY A 20 41.29 -43.73 2.28
C GLY A 20 40.64 -43.75 3.67
N LEU A 21 39.31 -43.91 3.67
CA LEU A 21 38.58 -44.95 4.40
C LEU A 21 39.39 -45.80 5.41
N LEU A 22 39.08 -45.68 6.72
CA LEU A 22 38.74 -46.79 7.64
C LEU A 22 38.56 -46.27 9.09
N ASP A 23 37.47 -46.74 9.70
CA ASP A 23 37.04 -46.52 11.08
C ASP A 23 38.14 -46.70 12.13
N ASP A 24 38.23 -45.77 13.09
CA ASP A 24 38.88 -46.01 14.38
C ASP A 24 37.81 -46.33 15.46
N PRO A 25 37.64 -47.60 15.85
CA PRO A 25 36.63 -48.05 16.79
C PRO A 25 37.03 -47.91 18.27
N MET A 26 37.98 -47.04 18.63
CA MET A 26 38.52 -46.94 20.01
C MET A 26 38.60 -45.53 20.62
N ALA A 27 37.96 -44.51 20.06
CA ALA A 27 37.85 -43.20 20.74
C ALA A 27 36.68 -43.18 21.75
N VAL A 28 36.86 -43.90 22.86
CA VAL A 28 35.93 -43.93 24.00
C VAL A 28 36.18 -42.75 24.94
N ALA A 29 35.10 -41.99 25.17
CA ALA A 29 34.75 -41.16 26.34
C ALA A 29 35.86 -40.39 27.08
N ASP A 30 35.78 -39.05 27.02
CA ASP A 30 35.88 -38.17 28.20
C ASP A 30 35.69 -36.71 27.79
N THR A 31 34.45 -36.20 27.80
CA THR A 31 34.20 -34.78 28.12
C THR A 31 32.75 -34.62 28.59
N GLU A 32 32.43 -35.18 29.75
CA GLU A 32 31.11 -35.07 30.38
C GLU A 32 30.87 -33.70 31.04
N HIS A 33 31.77 -32.73 30.91
CA HIS A 33 31.65 -31.41 31.55
C HIS A 33 31.89 -30.29 30.55
N SER A 34 30.83 -29.95 29.79
CA SER A 34 30.72 -28.62 29.19
C SER A 34 29.34 -28.04 29.52
N ASP A 35 29.29 -27.29 30.61
CA ASP A 35 28.16 -26.43 31.02
C ASP A 35 27.79 -25.38 29.95
N ALA A 36 28.56 -25.27 28.85
CA ALA A 36 28.30 -24.34 27.76
C ALA A 36 27.08 -24.72 26.90
N LEU A 37 26.69 -25.99 26.82
CA LEU A 37 25.60 -26.42 25.93
C LEU A 37 24.19 -26.24 26.52
N ARG A 38 24.05 -25.99 27.83
CA ARG A 38 22.72 -25.77 28.44
C ARG A 38 22.21 -24.34 28.26
N ALA A 39 23.11 -23.38 28.04
CA ALA A 39 22.76 -21.96 27.92
C ALA A 39 22.17 -21.58 26.55
N GLU A 40 22.31 -22.42 25.52
CA GLU A 40 21.74 -22.13 24.19
C GLU A 40 20.28 -22.58 24.03
N ALA A 41 19.71 -23.28 25.01
CA ALA A 41 18.34 -23.80 24.94
C ALA A 41 17.23 -22.81 25.35
N ASP A 42 17.57 -21.65 25.93
CA ASP A 42 16.58 -20.66 26.43
C ASP A 42 16.60 -19.31 25.69
N GLY A 43 17.40 -19.18 24.64
CA GLY A 43 17.29 -18.08 23.69
C GLY A 43 16.27 -18.42 22.62
N GLY A 44 15.01 -18.04 22.81
CA GLY A 44 13.95 -18.18 21.81
C GLY A 44 14.34 -17.57 20.46
N ILE A 45 14.97 -18.39 19.61
CA ILE A 45 15.10 -18.14 18.18
C ILE A 45 13.66 -18.25 17.65
N SER A 46 12.96 -17.13 17.67
CA SER A 46 11.82 -16.90 16.78
C SER A 46 12.28 -17.37 15.42
N SER A 47 11.75 -18.51 14.99
CA SER A 47 12.06 -19.09 13.69
C SER A 47 11.64 -18.05 12.66
N VAL A 48 12.56 -17.18 12.24
CA VAL A 48 12.41 -16.39 11.03
C VAL A 48 12.45 -17.43 9.92
N ARG A 49 11.30 -18.08 9.69
CA ARG A 49 11.08 -18.91 8.53
C ARG A 49 11.48 -18.03 7.36
N PRO A 50 12.46 -18.40 6.52
CA PRO A 50 12.77 -17.63 5.35
C PRO A 50 11.47 -17.57 4.55
N SER A 51 10.82 -16.42 4.57
CA SER A 51 9.62 -16.21 3.79
C SER A 51 10.05 -16.44 2.35
N ILE A 52 9.62 -17.56 1.76
CA ILE A 52 9.69 -17.78 0.33
C ILE A 52 9.24 -16.46 -0.27
N ARG A 53 10.16 -15.76 -0.96
CA ARG A 53 9.92 -14.43 -1.53
C ARG A 53 8.84 -14.60 -2.60
N ARG A 54 7.58 -14.68 -2.18
CA ARG A 54 6.43 -14.51 -3.05
C ARG A 54 6.64 -13.13 -3.64
N GLN A 55 6.93 -13.06 -4.94
CA GLN A 55 7.17 -11.83 -5.67
C GLN A 55 6.02 -10.86 -5.37
N ARG A 56 6.27 -9.91 -4.47
CA ARG A 56 5.28 -8.93 -4.06
C ARG A 56 5.09 -7.98 -5.23
N ARG A 57 3.85 -7.86 -5.70
CA ARG A 57 3.50 -6.84 -6.70
C ARG A 57 3.61 -5.47 -6.05
N LEU A 58 4.54 -4.65 -6.52
CA LEU A 58 4.81 -3.29 -6.06
C LEU A 58 3.96 -2.26 -6.81
N HIS A 59 3.72 -2.49 -8.10
CA HIS A 59 3.00 -1.57 -8.97
C HIS A 59 2.12 -2.29 -10.01
N ARG A 60 1.21 -1.53 -10.64
CA ARG A 60 0.24 -2.01 -11.64
C ARG A 60 0.36 -1.29 -12.99
N ILE A 61 1.54 -0.73 -13.28
CA ILE A 61 1.86 0.01 -14.52
C ILE A 61 1.44 -0.74 -15.79
N ALA A 62 1.68 -2.05 -15.85
CA ALA A 62 1.33 -2.88 -17.00
C ALA A 62 -0.18 -2.85 -17.31
N ASP A 63 -1.00 -2.92 -16.26
CA ASP A 63 -2.45 -2.90 -16.37
C ASP A 63 -2.93 -1.52 -16.82
N VAL A 64 -2.44 -0.47 -16.17
CA VAL A 64 -2.81 0.92 -16.50
C VAL A 64 -2.41 1.28 -17.92
N ARG A 65 -1.20 0.91 -18.36
CA ARG A 65 -0.75 1.13 -19.74
C ARG A 65 -1.67 0.46 -20.76
N ARG A 66 -2.10 -0.79 -20.49
CA ARG A 66 -3.04 -1.51 -21.36
C ARG A 66 -4.40 -0.81 -21.42
N LEU A 67 -4.92 -0.35 -20.27
CA LEU A 67 -6.18 0.40 -20.19
C LEU A 67 -6.13 1.71 -20.98
N GLN A 68 -5.00 2.43 -20.93
CA GLN A 68 -4.78 3.65 -21.70
C GLN A 68 -4.48 3.40 -23.20
N GLY A 69 -4.38 2.14 -23.63
CA GLY A 69 -4.09 1.80 -25.03
C GLY A 69 -2.67 2.18 -25.50
N VAL A 70 -1.74 2.49 -24.58
CA VAL A 70 -0.39 2.93 -24.93
C VAL A 70 0.52 1.72 -25.17
N THR A 71 1.22 1.69 -26.31
CA THR A 71 2.18 0.60 -26.60
C THR A 71 3.51 0.80 -25.88
N LEU A 72 4.22 -0.29 -25.55
CA LEU A 72 5.56 -0.22 -24.94
C LEU A 72 6.58 0.54 -25.80
N ARG A 73 6.44 0.48 -27.14
CA ARG A 73 7.28 1.25 -28.07
C ARG A 73 7.02 2.75 -27.96
N ASN A 74 5.77 3.15 -27.76
CA ASN A 74 5.42 4.56 -27.53
C ASN A 74 6.03 5.05 -26.21
N VAL A 75 5.87 4.26 -25.14
CA VAL A 75 6.49 4.56 -23.83
C VAL A 75 8.01 4.70 -23.94
N SER A 76 8.69 3.73 -24.58
CA SER A 76 10.15 3.79 -24.80
C SER A 76 10.59 5.06 -25.53
N ARG A 77 9.85 5.49 -26.56
CA ARG A 77 10.14 6.74 -27.26
C ARG A 77 9.91 7.98 -26.41
N ARG A 78 8.81 8.04 -25.64
CA ARG A 78 8.48 9.21 -24.79
C ARG A 78 9.40 9.32 -23.56
N LEU A 79 9.83 8.20 -22.99
CA LEU A 79 10.78 8.15 -21.87
C LEU A 79 12.24 8.30 -22.33
N GLY A 80 12.54 8.09 -23.62
CA GLY A 80 13.91 8.13 -24.13
C GLY A 80 14.79 6.96 -23.66
N VAL A 81 14.18 5.86 -23.18
CA VAL A 81 14.90 4.67 -22.69
C VAL A 81 14.67 3.47 -23.60
N SER A 82 15.57 2.49 -23.53
CA SER A 82 15.47 1.29 -24.38
C SER A 82 14.22 0.46 -24.06
N LEU A 83 13.69 -0.24 -25.07
CA LEU A 83 12.52 -1.11 -24.90
C LEU A 83 12.75 -2.22 -23.86
N ALA A 84 13.99 -2.68 -23.70
CA ALA A 84 14.35 -3.68 -22.69
C ALA A 84 14.18 -3.12 -21.27
N VAL A 85 14.60 -1.87 -21.04
CA VAL A 85 14.42 -1.19 -19.75
C VAL A 85 12.93 -0.98 -19.46
N VAL A 86 12.15 -0.52 -20.43
CA VAL A 86 10.69 -0.35 -20.24
C VAL A 86 10.01 -1.68 -19.89
N ARG A 87 10.40 -2.78 -20.55
CA ARG A 87 9.87 -4.12 -20.24
C ARG A 87 10.19 -4.54 -18.81
N ARG A 88 11.43 -4.31 -18.37
CA ARG A 88 11.83 -4.60 -16.99
C ARG A 88 11.05 -3.75 -15.99
N GLN A 89 10.90 -2.45 -16.25
CA GLN A 89 10.12 -1.54 -15.41
C GLN A 89 8.63 -1.86 -15.39
N GLU A 90 8.09 -2.52 -16.41
CA GLU A 90 6.69 -2.92 -16.46
C GLU A 90 6.40 -4.13 -15.55
N GLU A 91 7.41 -4.95 -15.23
CA GLU A 91 7.26 -6.13 -14.36
C GLU A 91 6.77 -5.69 -12.97
N PRO A 92 5.67 -6.26 -12.46
CA PRO A 92 5.00 -5.73 -11.26
C PRO A 92 5.83 -5.87 -9.98
N ASP A 93 6.86 -6.72 -9.97
CA ASP A 93 7.81 -6.91 -8.88
C ASP A 93 9.10 -6.08 -9.04
N CYS A 94 9.21 -5.30 -10.12
CA CYS A 94 10.33 -4.39 -10.33
C CYS A 94 10.26 -3.25 -9.31
N ASP A 95 11.35 -3.05 -8.58
CA ASP A 95 11.52 -1.85 -7.76
C ASP A 95 11.83 -0.66 -8.67
N LEU A 96 11.04 0.41 -8.56
CA LEU A 96 11.14 1.60 -9.40
C LEU A 96 11.53 2.79 -8.54
N ARG A 97 12.48 3.59 -9.05
CA ARG A 97 12.75 4.90 -8.45
C ARG A 97 11.52 5.78 -8.58
N LEU A 98 11.28 6.63 -7.59
CA LEU A 98 10.16 7.57 -7.63
C LEU A 98 10.25 8.50 -8.85
N SER A 99 11.46 8.91 -9.25
CA SER A 99 11.69 9.68 -10.49
C SER A 99 11.12 8.98 -11.72
N ASP A 100 11.35 7.67 -11.82
CA ASP A 100 10.95 6.86 -12.97
C ASP A 100 9.43 6.67 -12.95
N LEU A 101 8.86 6.43 -11.77
CA LEU A 101 7.42 6.36 -11.58
C LEU A 101 6.71 7.67 -11.98
N MET A 102 7.28 8.83 -11.66
CA MET A 102 6.76 10.14 -12.08
C MET A 102 6.87 10.35 -13.60
N GLN A 103 7.89 9.79 -14.25
CA GLN A 103 7.98 9.82 -15.71
C GLN A 103 6.92 8.92 -16.35
N TRP A 104 6.67 7.73 -15.80
CA TRP A 104 5.57 6.86 -16.21
C TRP A 104 4.21 7.54 -16.06
N GLN A 105 4.00 8.28 -14.96
CA GLN A 105 2.83 9.12 -14.74
C GLN A 105 2.63 10.13 -15.89
N ALA A 106 3.69 10.87 -16.24
CA ALA A 106 3.61 11.87 -17.30
C ALA A 106 3.37 11.27 -18.70
N VAL A 107 3.87 10.06 -18.95
CA VAL A 107 3.67 9.36 -20.22
C VAL A 107 2.27 8.74 -20.33
N LEU A 108 1.74 8.23 -19.23
CA LEU A 108 0.41 7.60 -19.19
C LEU A 108 -0.72 8.58 -18.89
N GLU A 109 -0.39 9.81 -18.48
CA GLU A 109 -1.33 10.89 -18.17
C GLU A 109 -2.37 10.50 -17.10
N VAL A 110 -1.95 9.66 -16.14
CA VAL A 110 -2.74 9.22 -14.98
C VAL A 110 -2.12 9.75 -13.69
N PRO A 111 -2.87 9.88 -12.58
CA PRO A 111 -2.27 10.14 -11.27
C PRO A 111 -1.30 9.03 -10.83
N VAL A 112 -0.23 9.38 -10.10
CA VAL A 112 0.77 8.40 -9.61
C VAL A 112 0.15 7.30 -8.73
N ALA A 113 -0.93 7.60 -8.03
CA ALA A 113 -1.66 6.66 -7.19
C ALA A 113 -2.25 5.48 -8.01
N GLU A 114 -2.66 5.72 -9.25
CA GLU A 114 -3.19 4.67 -10.15
C GLU A 114 -2.13 3.65 -10.56
N LEU A 115 -0.86 4.06 -10.56
CA LEU A 115 0.25 3.19 -10.95
C LEU A 115 0.67 2.23 -9.83
N LEU A 116 0.32 2.54 -8.58
CA LEU A 116 0.71 1.75 -7.40
C LEU A 116 -0.31 0.65 -7.13
N VAL A 117 0.16 -0.47 -6.58
CA VAL A 117 -0.77 -1.45 -6.00
C VAL A 117 -1.27 -0.86 -4.69
N GLU A 118 -2.59 -0.69 -4.55
CA GLU A 118 -3.22 -0.49 -3.25
C GLU A 118 -2.71 -1.59 -2.31
N ALA A 119 -1.88 -1.24 -1.33
CA ALA A 119 -1.48 -2.26 -0.39
C ALA A 119 -2.74 -2.77 0.30
N GLU A 120 -2.89 -4.09 0.39
CA GLU A 120 -3.94 -4.68 1.22
C GLU A 120 -3.78 -4.10 2.62
N GLY A 121 -4.68 -3.17 2.96
CA GLY A 121 -4.68 -2.46 4.23
C GLY A 121 -4.09 -1.05 4.29
N GLN A 122 -3.72 -0.41 3.17
CA GLN A 122 -3.27 1.00 3.16
C GLN A 122 -4.35 2.03 3.56
N LEU A 123 -5.61 1.59 3.68
CA LEU A 123 -6.68 2.33 4.36
C LEU A 123 -7.27 1.58 5.57
N SER A 124 -6.86 0.34 5.87
CA SER A 124 -7.66 -0.57 6.71
C SER A 124 -7.41 -0.49 8.22
N GLY A 125 -6.28 0.07 8.67
CA GLY A 125 -6.03 0.24 10.11
C GLY A 125 -6.34 1.66 10.55
N PRO A 126 -5.37 2.60 10.50
CA PRO A 126 -5.51 3.89 11.19
C PRO A 126 -6.56 4.83 10.60
N VAL A 127 -6.61 4.99 9.27
CA VAL A 127 -7.52 5.94 8.60
C VAL A 127 -8.98 5.47 8.71
N LEU A 128 -9.25 4.18 8.46
CA LEU A 128 -10.58 3.63 8.62
C LEU A 128 -11.03 3.64 10.09
N GLN A 129 -10.16 3.27 11.03
CA GLN A 129 -10.43 3.35 12.47
C GLN A 129 -10.76 4.78 12.90
N ARG A 130 -9.96 5.77 12.46
CA ARG A 130 -10.23 7.18 12.70
C ARG A 130 -11.56 7.61 12.08
N SER A 131 -11.82 7.23 10.82
CA SER A 131 -13.08 7.58 10.13
C SER A 131 -14.31 7.01 10.85
N ARG A 132 -14.22 5.79 11.40
CA ARG A 132 -15.27 5.16 12.19
C ARG A 132 -15.48 5.90 13.50
N MET A 133 -14.39 6.23 14.20
CA MET A 133 -14.47 6.96 15.47
C MET A 133 -15.03 8.38 15.29
N VAL A 134 -14.63 9.09 14.23
CA VAL A 134 -15.23 10.38 13.83
C VAL A 134 -16.74 10.23 13.61
N LYS A 135 -17.19 9.19 12.89
CA LYS A 135 -18.64 8.95 12.67
C LYS A 135 -19.39 8.66 13.96
N LEU A 136 -18.79 7.91 14.89
CA LEU A 136 -19.37 7.64 16.21
C LEU A 136 -19.48 8.94 17.02
N MET A 137 -18.42 9.75 17.08
CA MET A 137 -18.42 11.05 17.75
C MET A 137 -19.51 11.98 17.20
N LYS A 138 -19.59 12.13 15.86
CA LYS A 138 -20.62 12.97 15.22
C LYS A 138 -22.03 12.50 15.54
N THR A 139 -22.24 11.19 15.59
CA THR A 139 -23.54 10.59 15.94
C THR A 139 -23.88 10.84 17.41
N ALA A 140 -22.94 10.60 18.32
CA ALA A 140 -23.13 10.86 19.75
C ALA A 140 -23.39 12.36 20.01
N ALA A 141 -22.62 13.25 19.39
CA ALA A 141 -22.83 14.69 19.47
C ALA A 141 -24.22 15.11 18.96
N ALA A 142 -24.70 14.51 17.85
CA ALA A 142 -26.03 14.78 17.31
C ALA A 142 -27.16 14.27 18.23
N ILE A 143 -26.99 13.12 18.88
CA ILE A 143 -27.96 12.60 19.85
C ILE A 143 -27.98 13.52 21.08
N ARG A 144 -26.82 13.94 21.58
CA ARG A 144 -26.70 14.86 22.72
C ARG A 144 -27.44 16.17 22.46
N GLU A 145 -27.33 16.71 21.25
CA GLU A 145 -28.00 17.97 20.87
C GLU A 145 -29.53 17.83 20.78
N ARG A 146 -30.05 16.68 20.36
CA ARG A 146 -31.49 16.48 20.14
C ARG A 146 -32.25 15.96 21.35
N THR A 147 -31.56 15.39 22.32
CA THR A 147 -32.23 14.69 23.41
C THR A 147 -32.63 15.64 24.53
N GLN A 148 -33.93 15.69 24.83
CA GLN A 148 -34.48 16.47 25.95
C GLN A 148 -34.53 15.67 27.26
N ASP A 149 -34.41 14.35 27.19
CA ASP A 149 -34.43 13.46 28.33
C ASP A 149 -33.09 13.47 29.10
N THR A 150 -33.17 13.68 30.41
CA THR A 150 -32.00 13.79 31.30
C THR A 150 -31.25 12.46 31.41
N MET A 151 -31.96 11.33 31.37
CA MET A 151 -31.31 10.02 31.46
C MET A 151 -30.48 9.73 30.22
N THR A 152 -31.07 9.91 29.04
CA THR A 152 -30.40 9.70 27.76
C THR A 152 -29.22 10.67 27.55
N SER A 153 -29.35 11.92 27.99
CA SER A 153 -28.25 12.91 27.94
C SER A 153 -27.02 12.48 28.74
N ARG A 154 -27.21 11.89 29.94
CA ARG A 154 -26.10 11.37 30.77
C ARG A 154 -25.37 10.22 30.07
N VAL A 155 -26.11 9.25 29.53
CA VAL A 155 -25.52 8.09 28.85
C VAL A 155 -24.70 8.51 27.63
N VAL A 156 -25.22 9.46 26.83
CA VAL A 156 -24.52 9.96 25.65
C VAL A 156 -23.28 10.78 26.03
N SER A 157 -23.32 11.52 27.14
CA SER A 157 -22.16 12.25 27.66
C SER A 157 -21.04 11.29 28.06
N MET A 158 -21.36 10.20 28.75
CA MET A 158 -20.39 9.14 29.07
C MET A 158 -19.82 8.48 27.81
N LEU A 159 -20.64 8.24 26.79
CA LEU A 159 -20.16 7.68 25.52
C LEU A 159 -19.17 8.62 24.82
N ILE A 160 -19.40 9.94 24.88
CA ILE A 160 -18.47 10.93 24.31
C ILE A 160 -17.15 10.94 25.09
N GLU A 161 -17.19 10.87 26.41
CA GLU A 161 -15.99 10.77 27.26
C GLU A 161 -15.18 9.51 26.92
N GLN A 162 -15.83 8.35 26.78
CA GLN A 162 -15.19 7.09 26.38
C GLN A 162 -14.56 7.18 24.99
N ILE A 163 -15.20 7.86 24.03
CA ILE A 163 -14.61 8.07 22.69
C ILE A 163 -13.38 8.97 22.77
N LEU A 164 -13.41 10.03 23.59
CA LEU A 164 -12.27 10.94 23.77
C LEU A 164 -11.09 10.30 24.49
N GLU A 165 -11.35 9.39 25.43
CA GLU A 165 -10.32 8.58 26.08
C GLU A 165 -9.59 7.69 25.06
N LEU A 166 -10.32 7.11 24.11
CA LEU A 166 -9.75 6.29 23.04
C LEU A 166 -9.08 7.12 21.93
N MET A 167 -9.55 8.34 21.69
CA MET A 167 -9.12 9.18 20.56
C MET A 167 -9.31 10.68 20.85
N PRO A 168 -8.35 11.34 21.53
CA PRO A 168 -8.51 12.71 22.03
C PRO A 168 -8.58 13.76 20.93
N GLU A 169 -8.04 13.47 19.74
CA GLU A 169 -8.12 14.37 18.58
C GLU A 169 -9.55 14.64 18.08
N LEU A 170 -10.58 13.95 18.64
CA LEU A 170 -11.98 14.13 18.27
C LEU A 170 -12.71 15.20 19.08
N ALA A 171 -12.02 15.91 19.99
CA ALA A 171 -12.63 16.95 20.83
C ALA A 171 -13.36 18.05 20.02
N ASP A 172 -12.80 18.42 18.87
CA ASP A 172 -13.33 19.50 18.02
C ASP A 172 -14.38 19.00 17.01
N VAL A 173 -14.75 17.72 17.02
CA VAL A 173 -15.70 17.15 16.06
C VAL A 173 -17.13 17.51 16.45
N THR A 174 -17.74 18.38 15.64
CA THR A 174 -19.15 18.78 15.80
C THR A 174 -20.13 17.72 15.32
N ALA A 175 -21.36 17.77 15.83
CA ALA A 175 -22.47 16.92 15.40
C ALA A 175 -22.67 16.93 13.87
N TRP A 176 -23.30 15.87 13.35
CA TRP A 176 -23.84 15.91 11.99
C TRP A 176 -24.77 17.12 11.85
N HIS A 177 -24.52 17.97 10.86
CA HIS A 177 -25.47 19.01 10.51
C HIS A 177 -26.80 18.33 10.13
N THR A 178 -27.87 18.66 10.85
CA THR A 178 -29.22 18.10 10.67
C THR A 178 -29.81 18.39 9.28
N VAL A 179 -29.18 19.28 8.53
CA VAL A 179 -29.48 19.64 7.15
C VAL A 179 -28.14 19.85 6.43
N GLY A 180 -27.93 19.14 5.32
CA GLY A 180 -26.96 19.60 4.31
C GLY A 180 -27.29 21.05 3.98
N HIS A 181 -26.29 21.90 3.74
CA HIS A 181 -26.43 23.34 3.49
C HIS A 181 -27.79 23.70 2.87
N ARG A 182 -28.53 24.63 3.49
CA ARG A 182 -29.69 25.24 2.83
C ARG A 182 -29.16 25.83 1.52
N ARG A 183 -29.44 25.15 0.40
CA ARG A 183 -29.40 25.80 -0.90
C ARG A 183 -30.23 27.06 -0.74
N THR A 184 -29.64 28.22 -0.97
CA THR A 184 -30.45 29.43 -1.15
C THR A 184 -31.38 29.19 -2.34
N LEU A 185 -32.52 29.85 -2.41
CA LEU A 185 -33.51 29.60 -3.48
C LEU A 185 -32.90 29.77 -4.89
N ASP A 186 -31.81 30.54 -4.99
CA ASP A 186 -31.03 30.78 -6.20
C ASP A 186 -29.88 29.79 -6.46
N ASP A 187 -29.60 28.86 -5.54
CA ASP A 187 -28.57 27.82 -5.71
C ASP A 187 -29.08 26.67 -6.58
N VAL A 188 -29.05 26.90 -7.90
CA VAL A 188 -29.32 25.87 -8.88
C VAL A 188 -28.13 24.91 -8.98
N GLY A 189 -28.38 23.61 -8.75
CA GLY A 189 -27.33 22.58 -8.83
C GLY A 189 -26.74 22.43 -10.25
N ARG A 190 -25.62 21.71 -10.40
CA ARG A 190 -24.95 21.48 -11.71
C ARG A 190 -25.89 21.00 -12.83
N THR A 191 -26.98 20.30 -12.49
CA THR A 191 -27.99 19.86 -13.45
C THR A 191 -28.68 21.02 -14.17
N ALA A 192 -28.87 22.16 -13.50
CA ALA A 192 -29.46 23.36 -14.11
C ALA A 192 -28.49 24.09 -15.06
N GLN A 193 -27.18 23.85 -14.93
CA GLN A 193 -26.17 24.40 -15.84
C GLN A 193 -26.15 23.65 -17.18
N CYS A 194 -26.73 22.44 -17.22
CA CYS A 194 -26.85 21.62 -18.42
C CYS A 194 -28.30 21.56 -18.89
N VAL A 195 -28.87 22.68 -19.31
CA VAL A 195 -30.19 22.71 -19.92
C VAL A 195 -30.11 22.05 -21.30
N VAL A 196 -30.79 20.92 -21.49
CA VAL A 196 -30.91 20.27 -22.80
C VAL A 196 -32.07 20.94 -23.54
N SER A 197 -31.82 21.45 -24.75
CA SER A 197 -32.85 22.02 -25.61
C SER A 197 -33.93 20.98 -25.92
N GLU A 198 -35.20 21.38 -25.87
CA GLU A 198 -36.35 20.52 -26.21
C GLU A 198 -36.27 19.99 -27.65
N SER A 199 -35.51 20.67 -28.52
CA SER A 199 -35.23 20.23 -29.89
C SER A 199 -34.47 18.90 -29.98
N VAL A 200 -33.69 18.54 -28.95
CA VAL A 200 -33.00 17.23 -28.89
C VAL A 200 -34.02 16.08 -28.82
N PHE A 201 -35.22 16.34 -28.29
CA PHE A 201 -36.28 15.35 -28.15
C PHE A 201 -37.30 15.38 -29.31
N ARG A 202 -37.24 16.36 -30.20
CA ARG A 202 -38.17 16.49 -31.35
C ARG A 202 -37.62 15.93 -32.67
N GLY A 203 -36.56 15.12 -32.62
CA GLY A 203 -35.98 14.49 -33.81
C GLY A 203 -36.76 13.28 -34.31
N LEU A 204 -37.90 13.49 -34.98
CA LEU A 204 -38.38 12.64 -36.07
C LEU A 204 -39.07 13.54 -37.12
N PRO A 205 -38.62 13.58 -38.38
CA PRO A 205 -39.42 14.13 -39.46
C PRO A 205 -40.59 13.16 -39.75
N GLU A 206 -41.81 13.68 -39.75
CA GLU A 206 -42.96 12.98 -40.34
C GLU A 206 -42.88 13.15 -41.86
N ASP A 207 -42.64 12.05 -42.56
CA ASP A 207 -43.05 11.84 -43.96
C ASP A 207 -44.24 10.88 -43.97
#